data_AF-A0A7G7KSS6-F1
#
_entry.id   AF-A0A7G7KSS6-F1
#
_cell.length_a   1.000
_cell.length_b   1.000
_cell.length_c   1.000
_cell.angle_alpha   90.00
_cell.angle_beta   90.00
_cell.angle_gamma   90.00
#
_symmetry.space_group_name_H-M   'P 1'
#
loop_
_entity.id
_entity.type
_entity.pdbx_description
1 polymer ?
#
loop_
_entity_poly.entity_id
_entity_poly.type
_entity_poly.pdbx_seq_one_letter_code
_entity_poly.pdbx_strand_id
1 'polypeptide(L)'
;MFNPEFLTSDSEPISGNSLIQYLQEQSPDVLQRVARSASGDIQDIIRHNVQGLLGMIPGEQFDVKITASRDHLAGLLASAMMTGYFLRQMEQRMELEATLFDAGGADADPGELRL
;
A
#
# COMPACT_ATOMS: atom_id res chain seq x y z
N MET A 1 -20.94 17.02 -2.17
CA MET A 1 -20.36 18.33 -2.53
C MET A 1 -19.37 18.07 -3.65
N PHE A 2 -19.52 18.68 -4.82
CA PHE A 2 -18.53 18.56 -5.91
C PHE A 2 -17.28 19.32 -5.48
N ASN A 3 -16.11 18.66 -5.49
CA ASN A 3 -14.86 19.28 -5.08
C ASN A 3 -14.05 19.62 -6.35
N PRO A 4 -13.93 20.91 -6.73
CA PRO A 4 -13.30 21.33 -7.98
C PRO A 4 -11.78 21.11 -8.00
N GLU A 5 -11.15 20.89 -6.84
CA GLU A 5 -9.71 20.62 -6.68
C GLU A 5 -9.22 19.32 -7.38
N PHE A 6 -10.14 18.45 -7.82
CA PHE A 6 -9.77 17.27 -8.62
C PHE A 6 -9.31 17.65 -10.05
N LEU A 7 -9.76 18.78 -10.58
CA LEU A 7 -9.44 19.22 -11.95
C LEU A 7 -8.07 19.91 -12.05
N THR A 8 -7.40 20.13 -10.92
CA THR A 8 -6.16 20.91 -10.81
C THR A 8 -4.95 20.07 -10.40
N SER A 9 -5.11 18.78 -10.10
CA SER A 9 -4.02 17.93 -9.58
C SER A 9 -3.15 17.34 -10.70
N ASP A 10 -1.97 17.95 -10.90
CA ASP A 10 -0.68 17.39 -11.34
C ASP A 10 -0.67 16.30 -12.43
N SER A 11 -1.30 16.54 -13.58
CA SER A 11 -1.06 15.75 -14.79
C SER A 11 -0.92 16.66 -16.00
N GLU A 12 0.32 17.09 -16.26
CA GLU A 12 0.71 18.02 -17.33
C GLU A 12 -0.01 19.39 -17.28
N PRO A 13 0.55 20.44 -17.90
CA PRO A 13 -0.20 21.67 -18.06
C PRO A 13 -1.48 21.38 -18.85
N ILE A 14 -2.62 21.30 -18.15
CA ILE A 14 -3.98 21.34 -18.71
C ILE A 14 -4.24 22.69 -19.43
N SER A 15 -3.20 23.49 -19.66
CA SER A 15 -3.12 24.79 -20.34
C SER A 15 -3.70 24.83 -21.77
N GLY A 16 -4.22 23.71 -22.29
CA GLY A 16 -4.96 23.65 -23.56
C GLY A 16 -6.43 23.25 -23.45
N ASN A 17 -6.95 22.87 -22.27
CA ASN A 17 -8.31 22.35 -22.15
C ASN A 17 -9.31 23.46 -21.83
N SER A 18 -9.86 24.07 -22.88
CA SER A 18 -10.88 25.13 -22.79
C SER A 18 -12.13 24.72 -21.99
N LEU A 19 -12.46 23.43 -21.95
CA LEU A 19 -13.57 22.91 -21.14
C LEU A 19 -13.26 22.99 -19.64
N ILE A 20 -12.03 22.69 -19.24
CA ILE A 20 -11.62 22.75 -17.83
C ILE A 20 -11.64 24.20 -17.34
N GLN A 21 -11.12 25.12 -18.14
CA GLN A 21 -11.18 26.55 -17.85
C GLN A 21 -12.63 27.04 -17.75
N TYR A 22 -13.47 26.67 -18.71
CA TYR A 22 -14.90 27.01 -18.68
C TYR A 22 -15.60 26.49 -17.41
N LEU A 23 -15.31 25.26 -16.99
CA LEU A 23 -15.90 24.65 -15.79
C LEU A 23 -15.41 25.30 -14.49
N GLN A 24 -14.15 25.72 -14.41
CA GLN A 24 -13.59 26.43 -13.25
C GLN A 24 -14.24 27.81 -13.04
N GLU A 25 -14.65 28.47 -14.12
CA GLU A 25 -15.33 29.77 -14.09
C GLU A 25 -16.83 29.67 -13.74
N GLN A 26 -17.40 28.45 -13.69
CA GLN A 26 -18.81 28.25 -13.36
C GLN A 26 -19.09 28.32 -11.86
N SER A 27 -20.29 28.78 -11.50
CA SER A 27 -20.72 28.78 -10.10
C SER A 27 -21.00 27.36 -9.57
N PRO A 28 -20.91 27.14 -8.24
CA PRO A 28 -21.19 25.85 -7.63
C PRO A 28 -22.58 25.27 -7.97
N ASP A 29 -23.58 26.14 -8.16
CA ASP A 29 -24.94 25.73 -8.53
C ASP A 29 -25.05 25.23 -9.97
N VAL A 30 -24.23 25.75 -10.88
CA VAL A 30 -24.18 25.30 -12.28
C VAL A 30 -23.47 23.95 -12.36
N LEU A 31 -22.33 23.81 -11.67
CA LEU A 31 -21.60 22.54 -11.58
C LEU A 31 -22.46 21.42 -10.99
N GLN A 32 -23.25 21.70 -9.95
CA GLN A 32 -24.18 20.72 -9.40
C GLN A 32 -25.28 20.32 -10.37
N ARG A 33 -25.81 21.27 -11.17
CA ARG A 33 -26.80 20.96 -12.20
C ARG A 33 -26.23 20.09 -13.31
N VAL A 34 -25.01 20.39 -13.76
CA VAL A 34 -24.28 19.57 -14.74
C VAL A 34 -24.04 18.16 -14.20
N ALA A 35 -23.55 18.03 -12.96
CA ALA A 35 -23.35 16.74 -12.32
C ALA A 35 -24.66 15.92 -12.18
N ARG A 36 -25.78 16.58 -11.88
CA ARG A 36 -27.10 15.93 -11.82
C ARG A 36 -27.70 15.61 -13.19
N SER A 37 -27.26 16.28 -14.25
CA SER A 37 -27.72 16.03 -15.62
C SER A 37 -27.03 14.82 -16.26
N ALA A 38 -25.92 14.33 -15.68
CA ALA A 38 -25.28 13.09 -16.09
C ALA A 38 -26.19 11.88 -15.78
N SER A 39 -26.25 10.93 -16.71
CA SER A 39 -26.99 9.67 -16.51
C SER A 39 -26.42 8.86 -15.35
N GLY A 40 -27.23 7.95 -14.79
CA GLY A 40 -26.80 7.03 -13.73
C GLY A 40 -25.53 6.26 -14.12
N ASP A 41 -25.50 5.70 -15.33
CA ASP A 41 -24.34 4.97 -15.86
C ASP A 41 -23.06 5.82 -15.89
N ILE A 42 -23.16 7.10 -16.27
CA ILE A 42 -22.02 8.02 -16.29
C ILE A 42 -21.55 8.31 -14.86
N GLN A 43 -22.48 8.47 -13.91
CA GLN A 43 -22.12 8.67 -12.49
C GLN A 43 -21.41 7.44 -11.92
N ASP A 44 -21.84 6.23 -12.29
CA ASP A 44 -21.21 4.99 -11.84
C ASP A 44 -19.81 4.81 -12.43
N ILE A 45 -19.60 5.15 -13.71
CA ILE A 45 -18.28 5.19 -14.34
C ILE A 45 -17.37 6.20 -13.64
N ILE A 46 -17.85 7.40 -13.34
CA ILE A 46 -17.07 8.42 -12.61
C ILE A 46 -16.71 7.92 -11.21
N ARG A 47 -17.65 7.30 -10.47
CA ARG A 47 -17.37 6.72 -9.15
C ARG A 47 -16.31 5.63 -9.23
N HIS A 48 -16.40 4.76 -10.22
CA HIS A 48 -15.43 3.69 -10.44
C HIS A 48 -14.03 4.27 -10.75
N ASN A 49 -13.95 5.27 -11.62
CA ASN A 49 -12.69 5.94 -11.94
C ASN A 49 -12.08 6.65 -10.73
N VAL A 50 -12.90 7.36 -9.93
CA VAL A 50 -12.44 7.99 -8.68
C VAL A 50 -11.96 6.95 -7.68
N GLN A 51 -12.68 5.83 -7.51
CA GLN A 51 -12.23 4.72 -6.65
C GLN A 51 -10.91 4.11 -7.14
N GLY A 52 -10.73 3.96 -8.45
CA GLY A 52 -9.48 3.50 -9.05
C GLY A 52 -8.32 4.48 -8.80
N LEU A 53 -8.55 5.78 -8.92
CA LEU A 53 -7.56 6.81 -8.61
C LEU A 53 -7.22 6.83 -7.11
N LEU A 54 -8.20 6.67 -6.22
CA LEU A 54 -8.00 6.56 -4.77
C LEU A 54 -7.24 5.28 -4.39
N GLY A 55 -7.41 4.18 -5.15
CA GLY A 55 -6.68 2.93 -4.95
C GLY A 55 -5.20 2.99 -5.34
N MET A 56 -4.78 4.02 -6.08
CA MET A 56 -3.39 4.25 -6.52
C MET A 56 -2.66 5.31 -5.67
N ILE A 57 -3.28 5.80 -4.61
CA ILE A 57 -2.72 6.85 -3.78
C ILE A 57 -1.53 6.31 -2.96
N PRO A 58 -0.36 7.00 -2.96
CA PRO A 58 0.75 6.65 -2.09
C PRO A 58 0.31 6.76 -0.62
N GLY A 59 0.41 5.66 0.13
CA GLY A 59 -0.05 5.57 1.52
C GLY A 59 0.62 6.55 2.51
N GLU A 60 1.61 7.31 2.05
CA GLU A 60 2.32 8.33 2.84
C GLU A 60 1.56 9.66 2.94
N GLN A 61 0.63 9.94 2.01
CA GLN A 61 -0.09 11.22 1.96
C GLN A 61 -1.54 11.14 2.48
N PHE A 62 -2.02 9.93 2.80
CA PHE A 62 -3.43 9.69 3.15
C PHE A 62 -3.56 8.66 4.28
N ASP A 63 -4.50 8.91 5.20
CA ASP A 63 -4.84 7.99 6.28
C ASP A 63 -5.64 6.78 5.73
N VAL A 64 -5.03 5.59 5.75
CA VAL A 64 -5.68 4.36 5.28
C VAL A 64 -6.46 3.71 6.43
N LYS A 65 -7.79 3.74 6.35
CA LYS A 65 -8.67 3.06 7.32
C LYS A 65 -9.14 1.73 6.77
N ILE A 66 -8.72 0.64 7.42
CA ILE A 66 -9.18 -0.71 7.13
C ILE A 66 -10.29 -1.08 8.12
N THR A 67 -11.48 -1.39 7.62
CA THR A 67 -12.58 -1.92 8.45
C THR A 67 -12.60 -3.44 8.30
N ALA A 68 -12.48 -4.16 9.43
CA ALA A 68 -12.52 -5.62 9.45
C ALA A 68 -13.54 -6.13 10.46
N SER A 69 -14.19 -7.26 10.16
CA SER A 69 -14.97 -7.97 11.17
C SER A 69 -14.06 -8.61 12.21
N ARG A 70 -14.64 -8.97 13.37
CA ARG A 70 -13.91 -9.64 14.45
C ARG A 70 -13.17 -10.88 13.97
N ASP A 71 -13.78 -11.68 13.10
CA ASP A 71 -13.20 -12.94 12.61
C ASP A 71 -12.04 -12.71 11.64
N HIS A 72 -12.17 -11.75 10.72
CA HIS A 72 -11.08 -11.40 9.80
C HIS A 72 -9.88 -10.80 10.55
N LEU A 73 -10.14 -9.93 11.54
CA LEU A 73 -9.09 -9.36 12.37
C LEU A 73 -8.39 -10.44 13.21
N ALA A 74 -9.16 -11.37 13.80
CA ALA A 74 -8.61 -12.49 14.56
C ALA A 74 -7.75 -13.40 13.68
N GLY A 75 -8.18 -13.69 12.45
CA GLY A 75 -7.40 -14.44 11.46
C GLY A 75 -6.09 -13.75 11.11
N LEU A 76 -6.12 -12.43 10.90
CA LEU A 76 -4.93 -11.64 10.61
C LEU A 76 -3.93 -11.68 11.79
N LEU A 77 -4.41 -11.48 13.01
CA LEU A 77 -3.57 -11.59 14.21
C LEU A 77 -2.97 -12.99 14.38
N ALA A 78 -3.76 -14.04 14.15
CA ALA A 78 -3.29 -15.41 14.21
C ALA A 78 -2.16 -15.67 13.19
N SER A 79 -2.33 -15.21 11.94
CA SER A 79 -1.29 -15.31 10.91
C SER A 79 -0.03 -14.54 11.28
N ALA A 80 -0.15 -13.32 11.80
CA ALA A 80 0.98 -12.51 12.22
C ALA A 80 1.76 -13.18 13.36
N MET A 81 1.06 -13.76 14.34
CA MET A 81 1.68 -14.53 15.41
C MET A 81 2.43 -15.75 14.87
N MET A 82 1.80 -16.56 14.02
CA MET A 82 2.44 -17.75 13.43
C MET A 82 3.71 -17.38 12.67
N THR A 83 3.67 -16.31 11.86
CA THR A 83 4.85 -15.80 11.16
C THR A 83 5.94 -15.35 12.14
N GLY A 84 5.58 -14.63 13.20
CA GLY A 84 6.54 -14.20 14.22
C GLY A 84 7.25 -15.37 14.92
N TYR A 85 6.51 -16.40 15.31
CA TYR A 85 7.09 -17.62 15.89
C TYR A 85 8.00 -18.36 14.92
N PHE A 86 7.58 -18.49 13.66
CA PHE A 86 8.38 -19.12 12.62
C PHE A 86 9.72 -18.40 12.44
N LEU A 87 9.71 -17.07 12.34
CA LEU A 87 10.93 -16.28 12.21
C LEU A 87 11.87 -16.48 13.42
N ARG A 88 11.33 -16.50 14.64
CA ARG A 88 12.14 -16.76 15.85
C ARG A 88 12.75 -18.16 15.85
N GLN A 89 12.02 -19.18 15.40
CA GLN A 89 12.56 -20.53 15.27
C GLN A 89 13.70 -20.60 14.25
N MET A 90 13.56 -19.90 13.11
CA MET A 90 14.63 -19.84 12.10
C MET A 90 15.87 -19.12 12.63
N GLU A 91 15.70 -18.04 13.39
CA GLU A 91 16.80 -17.33 14.05
C GLU A 91 17.55 -18.23 15.04
N GLN A 92 16.81 -18.93 15.91
CA GLN A 92 17.41 -19.88 16.87
C GLN A 92 18.15 -21.01 16.17
N ARG A 93 17.60 -21.52 15.07
CA ARG A 93 18.26 -22.56 14.27
C ARG A 93 19.58 -22.05 13.69
N MET A 94 19.58 -20.84 13.13
CA MET A 94 20.79 -20.22 12.58
C MET A 94 21.87 -20.00 13.65
N GLU A 95 21.49 -19.53 14.84
CA GLU A 95 22.41 -19.32 15.96
C GLU A 95 23.01 -20.65 16.47
N LEU A 96 22.20 -21.70 16.56
CA LEU A 96 22.66 -23.04 16.91
C LEU A 96 23.61 -23.61 15.85
N GLU A 97 23.29 -23.45 14.57
CA GLU A 97 24.18 -23.88 13.49
C GLU A 97 25.52 -23.14 13.58
N ALA A 98 25.52 -21.81 13.73
CA ALA A 98 26.75 -21.02 13.86
C ALA A 98 27.64 -21.49 15.03
N THR A 99 27.05 -21.73 16.20
CA THR A 99 27.81 -22.17 17.40
C THR A 99 28.35 -23.60 17.28
N LEU A 100 27.59 -24.52 16.68
CA LEU A 100 28.03 -25.91 16.48
C LEU A 100 29.14 -26.03 15.43
N PHE A 101 29.09 -25.23 14.35
CA PHE A 101 30.12 -25.23 13.32
C PHE A 101 31.42 -24.51 13.77
N ASP A 102 31.33 -23.50 14.65
CA ASP A 102 32.49 -22.85 15.26
C ASP A 102 33.21 -23.78 16.26
N ALA A 103 32.46 -24.58 17.02
CA ALA A 103 33.01 -25.54 17.98
C ALA A 103 33.72 -26.76 17.34
N GLY A 104 33.51 -27.02 16.04
CA GLY A 104 34.08 -28.17 15.32
C GLY A 104 35.42 -27.93 14.64
N GLY A 105 35.96 -26.71 14.67
CA GLY A 105 37.12 -26.29 13.87
C GLY A 105 38.46 -26.15 14.61
N ALA A 106 38.53 -26.41 15.92
CA ALA A 106 39.66 -25.97 16.76
C ALA A 106 40.49 -27.08 17.44
N ASP A 107 40.50 -28.33 16.96
CA ASP A 107 41.39 -29.36 17.54
C ASP A 107 41.86 -30.44 16.53
N ALA A 108 42.32 -30.01 15.36
CA ALA A 108 43.15 -30.85 14.50
C ALA A 108 44.53 -30.21 14.37
N ASP A 109 45.33 -30.29 15.44
CA ASP A 109 46.79 -30.14 15.38
C ASP A 109 47.36 -31.43 14.78
N PRO A 110 47.81 -31.46 13.51
CA PRO A 110 48.47 -32.64 12.97
C PRO A 110 49.89 -32.62 13.52
N GLY A 111 50.07 -33.21 14.70
CA GLY A 111 51.37 -33.31 15.35
C GLY A 111 52.46 -33.76 14.37
N GLU A 112 53.51 -32.94 14.25
CA GLU A 112 54.70 -33.25 13.46
C GLU A 112 55.33 -34.56 13.95
N LEU A 113 55.19 -35.64 13.18
CA LEU A 113 55.99 -36.84 13.35
C LEU A 113 57.37 -36.60 12.72
N ARG A 114 58.32 -36.17 13.55
CA ARG A 114 59.76 -36.24 13.23
C ARG A 114 60.25 -37.67 13.52
N LEU A 115 60.63 -38.38 12.47
CA LEU A 115 61.55 -39.53 12.53
C LEU A 115 62.84 -39.15 11.80
#